data_AF-A0A6H5ITK2-F1
#
_entry.id   AF-A0A6H5ITK2-F1
#
_cell.length_a   1.000
_cell.length_b   1.000
_cell.length_c   1.000
_cell.angle_alpha   90.00
_cell.angle_beta   90.00
_cell.angle_gamma   90.00
#
_symmetry.space_group_name_H-M   'P 1'
#
loop_
_entity.id
_entity.type
_entity.pdbx_description
1 polymer ?
#
loop_
_entity_poly.entity_id
_entity_poly.type
_entity_poly.pdbx_seq_one_letter_code
_entity_poly.pdbx_strand_id
1 'polypeptide(L)'
;MLLYTQVELELLTDVDMLLFVEKGIRGGVSQCCSRFAEANNRYMGEDYNPEKEDVYLMYYDINNLYGWAMAQYLPYGGFEWDDAKDYLTLPEDSEYEYILEVDLEYPESLHDSHKDLPLCPEHACPPGSKQRKLLTTLKAKHKYVIHYRSLQQAVRLGVRVTKVHRALKFKQGPWLKSYIDLNTEKRKNGKNTFEQQQYKLCNNAIFGKTMENVRKRIDVKLVSGWDGRYGAEAQISKPNFHSRAIFDENLVAIQLSKTAVTIDKPVYVGFSILDISKTQLYRFHYDFMLDHFGSNCKVLYTDTDSLVYEIRRQNVYEVMKHKKNINEFDTFDYEEDNPFGMPLLQENSKKIGLMKNELSGKNTTAFFAACVVKCTASIFKTADSSKRSKASSHRCCHVTSNPRTSTRLRG
;
A
#
# COMPACT_ATOMS: atom_id res chain seq x y z
N MET A 1 15.12 12.88 9.73
CA MET A 1 15.63 11.82 8.84
C MET A 1 17.03 12.17 8.38
N LEU A 2 17.24 13.02 7.36
CA LEU A 2 18.60 13.34 6.84
C LEU A 2 19.56 13.84 7.93
N LEU A 3 19.11 14.77 8.79
CA LEU A 3 19.90 15.26 9.93
C LEU A 3 20.26 14.16 10.95
N TYR A 4 19.45 13.10 11.05
CA TYR A 4 19.72 12.02 11.99
C TYR A 4 20.63 10.95 11.37
N THR A 5 20.34 10.57 10.13
CA THR A 5 21.05 9.50 9.42
C THR A 5 22.36 9.98 8.80
N GLN A 6 22.53 11.29 8.63
CA GLN A 6 23.68 11.92 7.94
C GLN A 6 23.89 11.38 6.52
N VAL A 7 22.86 10.78 5.93
CA VAL A 7 22.90 10.25 4.57
C VAL A 7 22.87 11.40 3.57
N GLU A 8 23.72 11.30 2.55
CA GLU A 8 23.66 12.16 1.38
C GLU A 8 22.92 11.40 0.26
N LEU A 9 21.86 12.01 -0.26
CA LEU A 9 21.06 11.43 -1.33
C LEU A 9 21.40 12.12 -2.64
N GLU A 10 21.94 11.37 -3.60
CA GLU A 10 22.21 11.86 -4.95
C GLU A 10 20.89 12.18 -5.64
N LEU A 11 20.82 13.30 -6.36
CA LEU A 11 19.64 13.66 -7.16
C LEU A 11 19.84 13.18 -8.60
N LEU A 12 18.78 12.62 -9.19
CA LEU A 12 18.79 12.26 -10.62
C LEU A 12 18.84 13.53 -11.47
N THR A 13 19.98 13.77 -12.11
CA THR A 13 20.20 14.91 -13.03
C THR A 13 19.86 14.56 -14.48
N ASP A 14 19.91 13.27 -14.84
CA ASP A 14 19.46 12.75 -16.12
C ASP A 14 17.92 12.62 -16.14
N VAL A 15 17.29 13.28 -17.11
CA VAL A 15 15.83 13.26 -17.32
C VAL A 15 15.35 11.86 -17.67
N ASP A 16 16.13 11.06 -18.41
CA ASP A 16 15.74 9.70 -18.79
C ASP A 16 15.72 8.77 -17.57
N MET A 17 16.70 8.89 -16.66
CA MET A 17 16.70 8.16 -15.39
C MET A 17 15.50 8.55 -14.52
N LEU A 18 15.19 9.85 -14.45
CA LEU A 18 14.03 10.34 -13.70
C LEU A 18 12.72 9.76 -14.25
N LEU A 19 12.50 9.87 -15.57
CA LEU A 19 11.30 9.35 -16.22
C LEU A 19 11.20 7.82 -16.13
N PHE A 20 12.35 7.13 -16.18
CA PHE A 20 12.44 5.69 -15.99
C PHE A 20 11.94 5.27 -14.60
N VAL A 21 12.45 5.91 -13.54
CA VAL A 21 11.99 5.65 -12.17
C VAL A 21 10.52 6.02 -12.00
N GLU A 22 10.09 7.18 -12.51
CA GLU A 22 8.69 7.62 -12.43
C GLU A 22 7.72 6.65 -13.12
N LYS A 23 8.12 6.06 -14.25
CA LYS A 23 7.34 5.02 -14.95
C LYS A 23 7.13 3.77 -14.09
N GLY A 24 8.07 3.46 -13.19
CA GLY A 24 7.97 2.34 -12.26
C GLY A 24 7.11 2.60 -11.03
N ILE A 25 6.74 3.85 -10.74
CA ILE A 25 5.98 4.19 -9.53
C ILE A 25 4.58 3.60 -9.60
N ARG A 26 4.29 2.71 -8.64
CA ARG A 26 2.99 2.04 -8.48
C ARG A 26 2.64 1.96 -7.01
N GLY A 27 1.48 2.52 -6.66
CA GLY A 27 0.99 2.59 -5.28
C GLY A 27 0.74 1.22 -4.63
N GLY A 28 0.13 1.25 -3.44
CA GLY A 28 -0.32 0.04 -2.75
C GLY A 28 -1.34 -0.75 -3.57
N VAL A 29 -1.26 -2.07 -3.50
CA VAL A 29 -2.21 -2.98 -4.16
C VAL A 29 -3.55 -2.89 -3.44
N SER A 30 -4.63 -2.60 -4.16
CA SER A 30 -5.97 -2.54 -3.58
C SER A 30 -6.94 -3.26 -4.51
N GLN A 31 -7.52 -4.36 -4.04
CA GLN A 31 -8.35 -5.25 -4.85
C GLN A 31 -9.43 -5.92 -4.02
N CYS A 32 -10.62 -6.04 -4.61
CA CYS A 32 -11.70 -6.89 -4.13
C CYS A 32 -11.77 -8.14 -5.02
N CYS A 33 -11.39 -9.28 -4.47
CA CYS A 33 -11.37 -10.57 -5.17
C CYS A 33 -12.71 -11.30 -5.03
N SER A 34 -13.42 -11.07 -3.92
CA SER A 34 -14.77 -11.63 -3.69
C SER A 34 -15.66 -10.62 -2.98
N ARG A 35 -16.96 -10.63 -3.30
CA ARG A 35 -17.93 -9.65 -2.78
C ARG A 35 -18.60 -10.06 -1.48
N PHE A 36 -18.61 -11.35 -1.20
CA PHE A 36 -19.29 -11.91 -0.05
C PHE A 36 -18.58 -13.18 0.41
N ALA A 37 -18.51 -13.35 1.72
CA ALA A 37 -18.14 -14.59 2.38
C ALA A 37 -18.84 -14.64 3.75
N GLU A 38 -19.18 -15.84 4.19
CA GLU A 38 -19.85 -16.10 5.46
C GLU A 38 -18.98 -17.06 6.28
N ALA A 39 -18.80 -16.74 7.56
CA ALA A 39 -18.06 -17.60 8.46
C ALA A 39 -18.95 -18.73 8.97
N ASN A 40 -18.34 -19.87 9.26
CA ASN A 40 -18.96 -20.97 9.97
C ASN A 40 -17.86 -21.65 10.78
N ASN A 41 -17.69 -21.33 12.06
CA ASN A 41 -16.64 -21.96 12.85
C ASN A 41 -17.07 -22.13 14.30
N ARG A 42 -16.40 -23.06 14.98
CA ARG A 42 -16.68 -23.47 16.38
C ARG A 42 -16.78 -22.33 17.40
N TYR A 43 -16.21 -21.16 17.11
CA TYR A 43 -16.21 -20.03 18.03
C TYR A 43 -17.50 -19.17 17.91
N MET A 44 -18.38 -19.48 16.97
CA MET A 44 -19.65 -18.76 16.74
C MET A 44 -20.79 -19.17 17.67
N GLY A 45 -20.56 -20.07 18.65
CA GLY A 45 -21.58 -20.44 19.63
C GLY A 45 -22.81 -21.09 18.98
N GLU A 46 -24.00 -20.55 19.26
CA GLU A 46 -25.28 -21.06 18.73
C GLU A 46 -25.41 -20.90 17.20
N ASP A 47 -24.69 -19.95 16.60
CA ASP A 47 -24.71 -19.72 15.15
C ASP A 47 -23.82 -20.71 14.37
N TYR A 48 -23.01 -21.52 15.06
CA TYR A 48 -22.16 -22.53 14.43
C TYR A 48 -23.00 -23.73 13.95
N ASN A 49 -22.86 -24.08 12.68
CA ASN A 49 -23.49 -25.28 12.13
C ASN A 49 -22.42 -26.37 11.90
N PRO A 50 -22.43 -27.47 12.70
CA PRO A 50 -21.47 -28.56 12.57
C PRO A 50 -21.65 -29.42 11.31
N GLU A 51 -22.79 -29.29 10.61
CA GLU A 51 -23.03 -29.97 9.33
C GLU A 51 -22.42 -29.22 8.14
N LYS A 52 -22.05 -27.95 8.32
CA LYS A 52 -21.39 -27.13 7.32
C LYS A 52 -19.87 -27.17 7.50
N GLU A 53 -19.15 -26.92 6.42
CA GLU A 53 -17.69 -26.81 6.44
C GLU A 53 -17.22 -25.67 7.34
N ASP A 54 -16.12 -25.90 8.07
CA ASP A 54 -15.46 -24.86 8.86
C ASP A 54 -14.91 -23.76 7.95
N VAL A 55 -15.34 -22.52 8.16
CA VAL A 55 -14.93 -21.30 7.45
C VAL A 55 -14.58 -20.21 8.47
N TYR A 56 -13.32 -19.77 8.40
CA TYR A 56 -12.77 -18.66 9.18
C TYR A 56 -12.56 -17.46 8.28
N LEU A 57 -12.99 -16.29 8.76
CA LEU A 57 -12.74 -15.00 8.09
C LEU A 57 -11.71 -14.22 8.89
N MET A 58 -10.54 -13.99 8.28
CA MET A 58 -9.41 -13.32 8.94
C MET A 58 -9.10 -12.00 8.26
N TYR A 59 -8.81 -10.98 9.06
CA TYR A 59 -8.34 -9.67 8.58
C TYR A 59 -6.97 -9.39 9.19
N TYR A 60 -5.93 -9.63 8.39
CA TYR A 60 -4.56 -9.31 8.73
C TYR A 60 -4.13 -7.96 8.17
N ASP A 61 -3.32 -7.23 8.93
CA ASP A 61 -2.73 -5.94 8.57
C ASP A 61 -1.24 -5.95 8.98
N ILE A 62 -0.35 -5.56 8.06
CA ILE A 62 1.08 -5.52 8.35
C ILE A 62 1.40 -4.30 9.21
N ASN A 63 1.94 -4.54 10.39
CA ASN A 63 2.42 -3.48 11.27
C ASN A 63 3.48 -2.61 10.56
N ASN A 64 3.07 -1.38 10.18
CA ASN A 64 3.94 -0.36 9.59
C ASN A 64 4.70 -0.87 8.35
N LEU A 65 3.96 -1.34 7.33
CA LEU A 65 4.53 -1.90 6.11
C LEU A 65 5.60 -1.02 5.44
N TYR A 66 5.34 0.27 5.26
CA TYR A 66 6.34 1.17 4.66
C TYR A 66 7.53 1.39 5.59
N GLY A 67 7.34 1.41 6.91
CA GLY A 67 8.45 1.42 7.86
C GLY A 67 9.31 0.16 7.75
N TRP A 68 8.70 -1.00 7.53
CA TRP A 68 9.44 -2.25 7.27
C TRP A 68 10.32 -2.13 6.03
N ALA A 69 9.76 -1.61 4.93
CA ALA A 69 10.50 -1.38 3.68
C ALA A 69 11.58 -0.30 3.84
N MET A 70 11.32 0.74 4.64
CA MET A 70 12.31 1.78 4.96
C MET A 70 13.46 1.26 5.80
N ALA A 71 13.26 0.20 6.59
CA ALA A 71 14.33 -0.43 7.37
C ALA A 71 15.23 -1.35 6.52
N GLN A 72 14.89 -1.57 5.25
CA GLN A 72 15.68 -2.38 4.31
C GLN A 72 16.81 -1.56 3.67
N TYR A 73 17.62 -2.24 2.86
CA TYR A 73 18.59 -1.58 1.99
C TYR A 73 17.85 -0.76 0.93
N LEU A 74 18.17 0.54 0.87
CA LEU A 74 17.55 1.50 -0.03
C LEU A 74 18.62 2.22 -0.85
N PRO A 75 18.30 2.58 -2.11
CA PRO A 75 19.18 3.40 -2.94
C PRO A 75 19.50 4.75 -2.30
N TYR A 76 20.74 5.22 -2.47
CA TYR A 76 21.15 6.57 -2.06
C TYR A 76 22.00 7.32 -3.09
N GLY A 77 22.59 6.64 -4.09
CA GLY A 77 23.40 7.29 -5.13
C GLY A 77 24.10 6.30 -6.06
N GLY A 78 25.10 6.77 -6.81
CA GLY A 78 25.85 5.98 -7.77
C GLY A 78 25.01 5.51 -8.95
N PHE A 79 24.14 6.37 -9.47
CA PHE A 79 23.22 6.00 -10.54
C PHE A 79 23.92 5.96 -11.90
N GLU A 80 23.92 4.78 -12.53
CA GLU A 80 24.49 4.60 -13.87
C GLU A 80 23.67 3.60 -14.69
N TRP A 81 23.58 3.83 -16.01
CA TRP A 81 23.03 2.83 -16.92
C TRP A 81 24.01 1.66 -17.05
N ASP A 82 23.52 0.44 -16.91
CA ASP A 82 24.33 -0.78 -16.91
C ASP A 82 23.63 -1.91 -17.69
N ASP A 83 24.39 -2.91 -18.14
CA ASP A 83 23.87 -4.08 -18.86
C ASP A 83 23.25 -5.15 -17.93
N ALA A 84 23.30 -4.95 -16.61
CA ALA A 84 22.79 -5.82 -15.54
C ALA A 84 23.18 -7.29 -15.66
N LYS A 85 24.28 -7.65 -14.98
CA LYS A 85 24.72 -9.04 -14.82
C LYS A 85 24.27 -9.61 -13.48
N ASP A 86 23.92 -10.90 -13.48
CA ASP A 86 23.62 -11.70 -12.28
C ASP A 86 22.51 -11.16 -11.37
N TYR A 87 21.66 -10.26 -11.88
CA TYR A 87 20.62 -9.54 -11.11
C TYR A 87 19.61 -10.45 -10.39
N LEU A 88 19.50 -11.72 -10.77
CA LEU A 88 18.61 -12.70 -10.12
C LEU A 88 19.24 -13.39 -8.91
N THR A 89 20.56 -13.34 -8.77
CA THR A 89 21.32 -14.07 -7.74
C THR A 89 22.04 -13.15 -6.76
N LEU A 90 21.92 -11.83 -6.92
CA LEU A 90 22.56 -10.87 -6.02
C LEU A 90 21.95 -10.92 -4.61
N PRO A 91 22.80 -10.95 -3.56
CA PRO A 91 22.37 -10.82 -2.18
C PRO A 91 21.71 -9.47 -1.89
N GLU A 92 20.75 -9.45 -0.98
CA GLU A 92 20.01 -8.22 -0.63
C GLU A 92 20.88 -7.13 0.00
N ASP A 93 22.02 -7.51 0.57
CA ASP A 93 23.01 -6.64 1.20
C ASP A 93 24.17 -6.23 0.27
N SER A 94 24.06 -6.57 -1.03
CA SER A 94 25.01 -6.12 -2.06
C SER A 94 25.14 -4.60 -2.07
N GLU A 95 26.35 -4.09 -2.28
CA GLU A 95 26.60 -2.66 -2.38
C GLU A 95 25.88 -2.03 -3.59
N TYR A 96 25.81 -2.78 -4.71
CA TYR A 96 25.22 -2.33 -5.97
C TYR A 96 24.08 -3.22 -6.42
N GLU A 97 23.01 -2.57 -6.89
CA GLU A 97 21.78 -3.21 -7.32
C GLU A 97 21.08 -2.47 -8.45
N TYR A 98 19.95 -3.00 -8.93
CA TYR A 98 19.32 -2.53 -10.15
C TYR A 98 17.82 -2.20 -10.03
N ILE A 99 17.42 -1.19 -10.79
CA ILE A 99 16.04 -1.02 -11.26
C ILE A 99 16.03 -1.45 -12.73
N LEU A 100 15.22 -2.43 -13.10
CA LEU A 100 15.23 -3.02 -14.44
C LEU A 100 13.95 -2.69 -15.21
N GLU A 101 14.06 -2.47 -16.53
CA GLU A 101 12.91 -2.51 -17.45
C GLU A 101 12.90 -3.83 -18.21
N VAL A 102 11.89 -4.65 -17.95
CA VAL A 102 11.82 -6.04 -18.41
C VAL A 102 10.50 -6.38 -19.07
N ASP A 103 10.50 -7.37 -19.94
CA ASP A 103 9.29 -8.08 -20.36
C ASP A 103 9.11 -9.31 -19.46
N LEU A 104 7.89 -9.48 -18.94
CA LEU A 104 7.51 -10.56 -18.04
C LEU A 104 6.43 -11.41 -18.70
N GLU A 105 6.68 -12.71 -18.79
CA GLU A 105 5.68 -13.71 -19.11
C GLU A 105 5.07 -14.26 -17.80
N TYR A 106 3.74 -14.37 -17.79
CA TYR A 106 2.99 -14.99 -16.71
C TYR A 106 2.49 -16.36 -17.19
N PRO A 107 3.11 -17.47 -16.79
CA PRO A 107 2.68 -18.79 -17.25
C PRO A 107 1.25 -19.13 -16.83
N GLU A 108 0.48 -19.76 -17.73
CA GLU A 108 -0.89 -20.18 -17.45
C GLU A 108 -0.99 -21.16 -16.28
N SER A 109 0.05 -21.97 -16.07
CA SER A 109 0.14 -22.90 -14.94
C SER A 109 0.09 -22.22 -13.57
N LEU A 110 0.36 -20.90 -13.49
CA LEU A 110 0.30 -20.12 -12.25
C LEU A 110 -1.05 -19.44 -12.05
N HIS A 111 -1.95 -19.47 -13.04
CA HIS A 111 -3.17 -18.67 -12.97
C HIS A 111 -4.06 -19.05 -11.79
N ASP A 112 -4.24 -20.35 -11.55
CA ASP A 112 -5.10 -20.82 -10.46
C ASP A 112 -4.53 -20.52 -9.07
N SER A 113 -3.20 -20.63 -8.90
CA SER A 113 -2.53 -20.36 -7.64
C SER A 113 -2.35 -18.86 -7.37
N HIS A 114 -2.27 -18.02 -8.41
CA HIS A 114 -2.00 -16.59 -8.28
C HIS A 114 -3.22 -15.69 -8.50
N LYS A 115 -4.40 -16.23 -8.88
CA LYS A 115 -5.62 -15.47 -9.19
C LYS A 115 -6.04 -14.48 -8.09
N ASP A 116 -5.76 -14.83 -6.84
CA ASP A 116 -6.21 -14.10 -5.66
C ASP A 116 -5.34 -12.88 -5.37
N LEU A 117 -4.04 -12.94 -5.70
CA LEU A 117 -3.10 -11.85 -5.46
C LEU A 117 -2.00 -11.77 -6.54
N PRO A 118 -2.33 -11.49 -7.82
CA PRO A 118 -1.34 -11.47 -8.89
C PRO A 118 -0.16 -10.52 -8.63
N LEU A 119 1.04 -11.01 -8.95
CA LEU A 119 2.30 -10.26 -8.94
C LEU A 119 2.37 -9.17 -10.02
N CYS A 120 3.29 -8.22 -9.85
CA CYS A 120 3.64 -7.19 -10.84
C CYS A 120 2.43 -6.36 -11.32
N PRO A 121 1.71 -5.65 -10.41
CA PRO A 121 0.54 -4.84 -10.78
C PRO A 121 0.91 -3.74 -11.78
N GLU A 122 -0.03 -3.28 -12.60
CA GLU A 122 0.21 -2.28 -13.64
C GLU A 122 -0.92 -1.24 -13.75
N HIS A 123 -0.58 -0.03 -14.18
CA HIS A 123 -1.59 1.00 -14.43
C HIS A 123 -2.25 0.81 -15.80
N ALA A 124 -3.52 0.39 -15.79
CA ALA A 124 -4.31 0.19 -17.00
C ALA A 124 -5.77 0.63 -16.79
N CYS A 125 -6.50 0.82 -17.88
CA CYS A 125 -7.94 1.07 -17.83
C CYS A 125 -8.66 -0.30 -17.73
N PRO A 126 -9.44 -0.56 -16.68
CA PRO A 126 -10.22 -1.79 -16.61
C PRO A 126 -11.33 -1.78 -17.69
N PRO A 127 -11.82 -2.97 -18.11
CA PRO A 127 -12.90 -3.07 -19.08
C PRO A 127 -14.11 -2.23 -18.68
N GLY A 128 -14.65 -1.44 -19.62
CA GLY A 128 -15.79 -0.56 -19.37
C GLY A 128 -15.47 0.72 -18.57
N SER A 129 -14.20 1.02 -18.27
CA SER A 129 -13.80 2.25 -17.60
C SER A 129 -12.85 3.09 -18.45
N LYS A 130 -12.98 4.41 -18.32
CA LYS A 130 -12.03 5.40 -18.88
C LYS A 130 -10.95 5.82 -17.87
N GLN A 131 -11.05 5.37 -16.62
CA GLN A 131 -10.12 5.75 -15.57
C GLN A 131 -9.01 4.71 -15.44
N ARG A 132 -7.76 5.15 -15.53
CA ARG A 132 -6.61 4.30 -15.19
C ARG A 132 -6.67 3.93 -13.71
N LYS A 133 -6.54 2.65 -13.42
CA LYS A 133 -6.43 2.09 -12.07
C LYS A 133 -5.19 1.21 -12.00
N LEU A 134 -4.70 0.96 -10.80
CA LEU A 134 -3.69 -0.07 -10.58
C LEU A 134 -4.41 -1.43 -10.64
N LEU A 135 -4.03 -2.27 -11.59
CA LEU A 135 -4.63 -3.58 -11.82
C LEU A 135 -3.60 -4.67 -11.52
N THR A 136 -4.02 -5.66 -10.75
CA THR A 136 -3.35 -6.94 -10.57
C THR A 136 -3.90 -7.89 -11.64
N THR A 137 -3.09 -8.20 -12.66
CA THR A 137 -3.52 -9.06 -13.76
C THR A 137 -2.49 -10.14 -14.02
N LEU A 138 -2.96 -11.34 -14.37
CA LEU A 138 -2.15 -12.49 -14.78
C LEU A 138 -1.66 -12.37 -16.23
N LYS A 139 -1.69 -11.16 -16.83
CA LYS A 139 -1.24 -10.93 -18.20
C LYS A 139 0.27 -10.74 -18.23
N ALA A 140 0.89 -11.07 -19.37
CA ALA A 140 2.26 -10.65 -19.66
C ALA A 140 2.43 -9.13 -19.48
N LYS A 141 3.61 -8.71 -19.04
CA LYS A 141 3.99 -7.32 -18.87
C LYS A 141 5.05 -6.96 -19.89
N HIS A 142 4.95 -5.78 -20.49
CA HIS A 142 5.92 -5.29 -21.46
C HIS A 142 6.57 -4.01 -20.95
N LYS A 143 7.91 -3.92 -21.06
CA LYS A 143 8.72 -2.80 -20.60
C LYS A 143 8.34 -2.36 -19.18
N TYR A 144 8.21 -3.33 -18.28
CA TYR A 144 7.83 -3.17 -16.90
C TYR A 144 9.06 -2.75 -16.09
N VAL A 145 9.03 -1.54 -15.52
CA VAL A 145 10.09 -1.07 -14.61
C VAL A 145 9.87 -1.65 -13.22
N ILE A 146 10.86 -2.30 -12.62
CA ILE A 146 10.74 -3.03 -11.34
C ILE A 146 12.05 -2.99 -10.55
N HIS A 147 11.94 -2.93 -9.22
CA HIS A 147 13.07 -3.08 -8.30
C HIS A 147 13.58 -4.53 -8.28
N TYR A 148 14.90 -4.77 -8.24
CA TYR A 148 15.47 -6.12 -8.32
C TYR A 148 14.86 -7.11 -7.32
N ARG A 149 14.68 -6.75 -6.03
CA ARG A 149 14.07 -7.65 -5.03
C ARG A 149 12.68 -8.14 -5.41
N SER A 150 11.84 -7.24 -5.94
CA SER A 150 10.49 -7.60 -6.39
C SER A 150 10.55 -8.48 -7.63
N LEU A 151 11.53 -8.27 -8.52
CA LEU A 151 11.76 -9.13 -9.67
C LEU A 151 12.24 -10.53 -9.26
N GLN A 152 13.21 -10.62 -8.36
CA GLN A 152 13.70 -11.88 -7.81
C GLN A 152 12.57 -12.68 -7.17
N GLN A 153 11.73 -12.04 -6.35
CA GLN A 153 10.55 -12.70 -5.77
C GLN A 153 9.58 -13.17 -6.86
N ALA A 154 9.32 -12.36 -7.88
CA ALA A 154 8.43 -12.75 -8.97
C ALA A 154 8.96 -13.97 -9.74
N VAL A 155 10.25 -13.99 -10.04
CA VAL A 155 10.91 -15.12 -10.71
C VAL A 155 10.92 -16.37 -9.85
N ARG A 156 11.19 -16.24 -8.55
CA ARG A 156 11.12 -17.35 -7.59
C ARG A 156 9.72 -17.97 -7.54
N LEU A 157 8.68 -17.16 -7.69
CA LEU A 157 7.27 -17.59 -7.75
C LEU A 157 6.83 -18.03 -9.15
N GLY A 158 7.75 -18.12 -10.12
CA GLY A 158 7.52 -18.73 -11.43
C GLY A 158 7.25 -17.77 -12.59
N VAL A 159 7.20 -16.45 -12.35
CA VAL A 159 7.11 -15.46 -13.44
C VAL A 159 8.41 -15.51 -14.25
N ARG A 160 8.33 -15.43 -15.58
CA ARG A 160 9.51 -15.57 -16.44
C ARG A 160 9.92 -14.22 -17.01
N VAL A 161 11.21 -13.89 -16.91
CA VAL A 161 11.77 -12.74 -17.64
C VAL A 161 12.07 -13.19 -19.06
N THR A 162 11.44 -12.55 -20.05
CA THR A 162 11.66 -12.87 -21.47
C THR A 162 12.64 -11.91 -22.12
N LYS A 163 12.77 -10.69 -21.58
CA LYS A 163 13.70 -9.68 -22.09
C LYS A 163 14.07 -8.67 -21.02
N VAL A 164 15.34 -8.26 -20.98
CA VAL A 164 15.81 -7.06 -20.27
C VAL A 164 16.08 -5.98 -21.32
N HIS A 165 15.47 -4.80 -21.17
CA HIS A 165 15.64 -3.69 -22.11
C HIS A 165 16.75 -2.73 -21.67
N ARG A 166 16.87 -2.50 -20.36
CA ARG A 166 17.89 -1.65 -19.72
C ARG A 166 17.82 -1.81 -18.21
N ALA A 167 18.92 -1.49 -17.54
CA ALA A 167 18.99 -1.45 -16.10
C ALA A 167 19.66 -0.17 -15.61
N LEU A 168 19.11 0.38 -14.53
CA LEU A 168 19.69 1.49 -13.79
C LEU A 168 20.33 0.91 -12.53
N LYS A 169 21.66 0.89 -12.50
CA LYS A 169 22.45 0.48 -11.35
C LYS A 169 22.48 1.59 -10.30
N PHE A 170 22.51 1.23 -9.03
CA PHE A 170 22.59 2.16 -7.91
C PHE A 170 23.33 1.54 -6.72
N LYS A 171 23.88 2.40 -5.86
CA LYS A 171 24.35 2.05 -4.52
C LYS A 171 23.22 2.03 -3.52
N GLN A 172 23.20 1.03 -2.64
CA GLN A 172 22.21 0.91 -1.57
C GLN A 172 22.83 0.66 -0.19
N GLY A 173 22.04 0.91 0.84
CA GLY A 173 22.40 0.59 2.22
C GLY A 173 21.21 0.76 3.17
N PRO A 174 21.28 0.25 4.41
CA PRO A 174 20.19 0.34 5.38
C PRO A 174 20.20 1.71 6.10
N TRP A 175 20.46 2.80 5.37
CA TRP A 175 20.73 4.13 5.92
C TRP A 175 19.55 4.73 6.69
N LEU A 176 18.33 4.26 6.44
CA LEU A 176 17.12 4.74 7.10
C LEU A 176 16.72 3.90 8.32
N LYS A 177 17.30 2.71 8.48
CA LYS A 177 16.92 1.73 9.51
C LYS A 177 16.99 2.31 10.92
N SER A 178 18.10 2.96 11.27
CA SER A 178 18.29 3.56 12.61
C SER A 178 17.22 4.60 12.96
N TYR A 179 16.77 5.39 11.98
CA TYR A 179 15.71 6.37 12.19
C TYR A 179 14.33 5.72 12.37
N ILE A 180 14.05 4.64 11.63
CA ILE A 180 12.81 3.87 11.80
C ILE A 180 12.78 3.16 13.14
N ASP A 181 13.88 2.55 13.56
CA ASP A 181 14.03 1.88 14.86
C ASP A 181 13.77 2.88 15.99
N LEU A 182 14.42 4.05 15.94
CA LEU A 182 14.22 5.15 16.90
C LEU A 182 12.74 5.55 17.01
N ASN A 183 12.07 5.80 15.88
CA ASN A 183 10.67 6.21 15.89
C ASN A 183 9.75 5.08 16.38
N THR A 184 10.11 3.83 16.15
CA THR A 184 9.36 2.66 16.60
C THR A 184 9.44 2.49 18.11
N GLU A 185 10.65 2.62 18.68
CA GLU A 185 10.86 2.62 20.13
C GLU A 185 10.12 3.77 20.80
N LYS A 186 10.25 4.99 20.25
CA LYS A 186 9.54 6.17 20.77
C LYS A 186 8.02 6.02 20.67
N ARG A 187 7.52 5.39 19.60
CA ARG A 187 6.09 5.06 19.44
C ARG A 187 5.64 4.00 20.45
N LYS A 188 6.46 3.00 20.76
CA LYS A 188 6.15 1.97 21.78
C LYS A 188 6.07 2.59 23.18
N ASN A 189 6.98 3.51 23.48
CA ASN A 189 7.09 4.19 24.77
C ASN A 189 6.18 5.42 24.93
N GLY A 190 5.41 5.78 23.89
CA GLY A 190 4.52 6.95 23.91
C GLY A 190 3.39 6.76 24.93
N LYS A 191 3.25 7.72 25.85
CA LYS A 191 2.32 7.63 26.99
C LYS A 191 0.87 7.87 26.61
N ASN A 192 0.65 8.56 25.50
CA ASN A 192 -0.67 8.93 25.01
C ASN A 192 -0.77 8.71 23.49
N THR A 193 -2.00 8.74 22.98
CA THR A 193 -2.29 8.54 21.56
C THR A 193 -1.65 9.59 20.66
N PHE A 194 -1.51 10.84 21.12
CA PHE A 194 -0.88 11.92 20.38
C PHE A 194 0.61 11.63 20.10
N GLU A 195 1.39 11.30 21.14
CA GLU A 195 2.81 10.96 21.01
C GLU A 195 3.00 9.76 20.06
N GLN A 196 2.18 8.72 20.22
CA GLN A 196 2.24 7.55 19.35
C GLN A 196 1.93 7.89 17.89
N GLN A 197 0.98 8.80 17.65
CA GLN A 197 0.63 9.27 16.30
C GLN A 197 1.72 10.16 15.70
N GLN A 198 2.40 10.97 16.49
CA GLN A 198 3.50 11.82 16.02
C GLN A 198 4.64 10.97 15.41
N TYR A 199 5.12 9.94 16.11
CA TYR A 199 6.18 9.09 15.59
C TYR A 199 5.73 8.22 14.40
N LYS A 200 4.45 7.84 14.36
CA LYS A 200 3.85 7.22 13.16
C LYS A 200 3.90 8.18 11.97
N LEU A 201 3.55 9.45 12.18
CA LEU A 201 3.60 10.47 11.13
C LEU A 201 5.02 10.74 10.66
N CYS A 202 6.02 10.78 11.56
CA CYS A 202 7.43 10.95 11.19
C CYS A 202 7.91 9.89 10.19
N ASN A 203 7.52 8.62 10.38
CA ASN A 203 7.82 7.55 9.42
C ASN A 203 7.09 7.76 8.09
N ASN A 204 5.77 7.96 8.14
CA ASN A 204 4.95 8.10 6.93
C ASN A 204 5.31 9.35 6.10
N ALA A 205 5.76 10.42 6.74
CA ALA A 205 6.13 11.66 6.09
C ALA A 205 7.36 11.51 5.17
N ILE A 206 8.29 10.60 5.50
CA ILE A 206 9.47 10.34 4.65
C ILE A 206 9.02 9.86 3.27
N PHE A 207 8.18 8.83 3.25
CA PHE A 207 7.63 8.28 2.02
C PHE A 207 6.94 9.37 1.19
N GLY A 208 5.99 10.08 1.80
CA GLY A 208 5.25 11.15 1.13
C GLY A 208 6.14 12.26 0.59
N LYS A 209 7.23 12.60 1.30
CA LYS A 209 8.16 13.65 0.87
C LYS A 209 9.07 13.19 -0.26
N THR A 210 9.56 11.96 -0.24
CA THR A 210 10.40 11.42 -1.34
C THR A 210 9.63 11.28 -2.65
N MET A 211 8.30 11.09 -2.57
CA MET A 211 7.38 10.92 -3.71
C MET A 211 6.62 12.19 -4.08
N GLU A 212 7.04 13.34 -3.56
CA GLU A 212 6.33 14.59 -3.80
C GLU A 212 6.38 14.99 -5.28
N ASN A 213 5.22 15.07 -5.93
CA ASN A 213 5.14 15.53 -7.30
C ASN A 213 5.23 17.06 -7.38
N VAL A 214 6.46 17.55 -7.54
CA VAL A 214 6.77 18.98 -7.64
C VAL A 214 6.14 19.66 -8.87
N ARG A 215 5.78 18.91 -9.92
CA ARG A 215 5.11 19.45 -11.13
C ARG A 215 3.67 19.89 -10.87
N LYS A 216 3.05 19.40 -9.78
CA LYS A 216 1.69 19.80 -9.37
C LYS A 216 1.66 21.06 -8.48
N ARG A 217 2.82 21.61 -8.11
CA ARG A 217 2.88 22.85 -7.33
C ARG A 217 2.39 24.02 -8.18
N ILE A 218 1.65 24.92 -7.55
CA ILE A 218 1.12 26.15 -8.14
C ILE A 218 1.60 27.35 -7.35
N ASP A 219 1.72 28.49 -8.01
CA ASP A 219 1.90 29.77 -7.35
C ASP A 219 0.55 30.39 -7.04
N VAL A 220 0.31 30.74 -5.78
CA VAL A 220 -0.90 31.43 -5.36
C VAL A 220 -0.56 32.88 -5.03
N LYS A 221 -1.26 33.82 -5.66
CA LYS A 221 -1.19 35.25 -5.38
C LYS A 221 -2.51 35.71 -4.80
N LEU A 222 -2.47 36.31 -3.62
CA LEU A 222 -3.62 36.99 -3.03
C LEU A 222 -3.60 38.45 -3.48
N VAL A 223 -4.72 38.91 -4.04
CA VAL A 223 -4.83 40.24 -4.64
C VAL A 223 -6.11 40.90 -4.16
N SER A 224 -6.01 42.19 -3.81
CA SER A 224 -7.11 42.97 -3.25
C SER A 224 -7.65 44.10 -4.14
N GLY A 225 -7.11 44.25 -5.35
CA GLY A 225 -7.54 45.25 -6.31
C GLY A 225 -7.57 44.68 -7.72
N TRP A 226 -8.49 45.19 -8.55
CA TRP A 226 -8.61 44.76 -9.94
C TRP A 226 -7.45 45.27 -10.80
N ASP A 227 -7.22 46.59 -10.75
CA ASP A 227 -6.28 47.30 -11.62
C ASP A 227 -4.83 47.27 -11.12
N GLY A 228 -3.93 47.62 -12.05
CA GLY A 228 -2.51 47.85 -11.77
C GLY A 228 -1.63 46.63 -11.99
N ARG A 229 -0.31 46.84 -11.97
CA ARG A 229 0.70 45.82 -12.29
C ARG A 229 0.59 44.54 -11.45
N TYR A 230 0.12 44.67 -10.21
CA TYR A 230 -0.09 43.57 -9.27
C TYR A 230 -1.58 43.26 -9.04
N GLY A 231 -2.48 43.94 -9.75
CA GLY A 231 -3.91 43.72 -9.71
C GLY A 231 -4.34 42.39 -10.33
N ALA A 232 -5.59 42.02 -10.09
CA ALA A 232 -6.15 40.75 -10.53
C ALA A 232 -6.10 40.61 -12.06
N GLU A 233 -6.39 41.70 -12.80
CA GLU A 233 -6.35 41.74 -14.26
C GLU A 233 -4.96 41.35 -14.79
N ALA A 234 -3.90 41.96 -14.24
CA ALA A 234 -2.53 41.69 -14.65
C ALA A 234 -2.09 40.25 -14.33
N GLN A 235 -2.56 39.65 -13.24
CA GLN A 235 -2.25 38.25 -12.93
C GLN A 235 -3.01 37.26 -13.81
N ILE A 236 -4.30 37.53 -14.09
CA ILE A 236 -5.14 36.69 -14.96
C ILE A 236 -4.63 36.70 -16.41
N SER A 237 -4.10 37.85 -16.86
CA SER A 237 -3.56 38.00 -18.21
C SER A 237 -2.25 37.24 -18.45
N LYS A 238 -1.65 36.63 -17.42
CA LYS A 238 -0.41 35.88 -17.59
C LYS A 238 -0.65 34.56 -18.32
N PRO A 239 0.27 34.12 -19.21
CA PRO A 239 0.11 32.88 -19.98
C PRO A 239 0.10 31.62 -19.10
N ASN A 240 0.64 31.70 -17.88
CA ASN A 240 0.62 30.61 -16.91
C ASN A 240 -0.56 30.72 -15.91
N PHE A 241 -1.58 31.52 -16.20
CA PHE A 241 -2.80 31.54 -15.40
C PHE A 241 -3.48 30.18 -15.40
N HIS A 242 -3.83 29.68 -14.22
CA HIS A 242 -4.49 28.39 -14.05
C HIS A 242 -5.96 28.57 -13.65
N SER A 243 -6.21 29.27 -12.54
CA SER A 243 -7.57 29.47 -12.02
C SER A 243 -7.62 30.63 -11.03
N ARG A 244 -8.83 30.99 -10.58
CA ARG A 244 -9.05 31.97 -9.52
C ARG A 244 -10.09 31.49 -8.52
N ALA A 245 -9.93 31.91 -7.27
CA ALA A 245 -10.95 31.76 -6.22
C ALA A 245 -11.21 33.14 -5.60
N ILE A 246 -12.47 33.56 -5.61
CA ILE A 246 -12.90 34.82 -5.01
C ILE A 246 -13.30 34.51 -3.58
N PHE A 247 -12.70 35.20 -2.60
CA PHE A 247 -13.08 35.07 -1.20
C PHE A 247 -14.12 36.11 -0.81
N ASP A 248 -13.91 37.37 -1.22
CA ASP A 248 -14.83 38.47 -1.05
C ASP A 248 -14.60 39.56 -2.11
N GLU A 249 -15.31 40.69 -2.00
CA GLU A 249 -15.27 41.83 -2.91
C GLU A 249 -13.87 42.46 -3.05
N ASN A 250 -13.03 42.31 -2.02
CA ASN A 250 -11.70 42.91 -1.93
C ASN A 250 -10.59 41.86 -1.84
N LEU A 251 -10.87 40.58 -2.12
CA LEU A 251 -9.86 39.53 -2.03
C LEU A 251 -10.10 38.37 -3.00
N VAL A 252 -9.13 38.17 -3.88
CA VAL A 252 -9.08 37.07 -4.85
C VAL A 252 -7.75 36.34 -4.74
N ALA A 253 -7.80 35.01 -4.71
CA ALA A 253 -6.65 34.15 -4.96
C ALA A 253 -6.54 33.84 -6.46
N ILE A 254 -5.42 34.22 -7.06
CA ILE A 254 -5.05 33.84 -8.41
C ILE A 254 -4.05 32.68 -8.35
N GLN A 255 -4.37 31.57 -9.00
CA GLN A 255 -3.51 30.40 -9.13
C GLN A 255 -2.80 30.46 -10.47
N LEU A 256 -1.48 30.36 -10.45
CA LEU A 256 -0.60 30.33 -11.61
C LEU A 256 0.15 28.99 -11.65
N SER A 257 0.25 28.39 -12.83
CA SER A 257 1.12 27.23 -13.06
C SER A 257 2.59 27.65 -13.01
N LYS A 258 3.45 26.74 -12.53
CA LYS A 258 4.90 26.93 -12.54
C LYS A 258 5.44 26.90 -13.97
N THR A 259 6.23 27.90 -14.35
CA THR A 259 6.90 27.96 -15.67
C THR A 259 8.22 27.20 -15.70
N ALA A 260 8.85 27.02 -14.54
CA ALA A 260 10.03 26.19 -14.35
C ALA A 260 9.83 25.33 -13.10
N VAL A 261 10.28 24.08 -13.16
CA VAL A 261 10.17 23.12 -12.05
C VAL A 261 11.54 22.54 -11.78
N THR A 262 12.05 22.74 -10.58
CA THR A 262 13.25 22.07 -10.09
C THR A 262 12.86 20.73 -9.48
N ILE A 263 13.41 19.64 -10.03
CA ILE A 263 13.26 18.30 -9.46
C ILE A 263 14.33 18.11 -8.37
N ASP A 264 13.91 18.22 -7.12
CA ASP A 264 14.76 18.18 -5.93
C ASP A 264 14.29 17.10 -4.94
N LYS A 265 13.69 16.03 -5.47
CA LYS A 265 13.09 14.94 -4.69
C LYS A 265 13.72 13.61 -5.11
N PRO A 266 14.19 12.80 -4.14
CA PRO A 266 14.80 11.50 -4.42
C PRO A 266 13.69 10.46 -4.68
N VAL A 267 13.02 10.57 -5.82
CA VAL A 267 11.84 9.74 -6.17
C VAL A 267 12.14 8.25 -6.23
N TYR A 268 13.40 7.87 -6.48
CA TYR A 268 13.87 6.48 -6.46
C TYR A 268 13.74 5.83 -5.07
N VAL A 269 13.82 6.61 -3.99
CA VAL A 269 13.62 6.10 -2.62
C VAL A 269 12.18 5.63 -2.46
N GLY A 270 11.23 6.48 -2.82
CA GLY A 270 9.82 6.15 -2.69
C GLY A 270 9.37 5.07 -3.67
N PHE A 271 9.92 5.02 -4.89
CA PHE A 271 9.78 3.89 -5.81
C PHE A 271 10.21 2.58 -5.14
N SER A 272 11.42 2.56 -4.56
CA SER A 272 11.98 1.35 -3.94
C SER A 272 11.17 0.92 -2.71
N ILE A 273 10.74 1.86 -1.86
CA ILE A 273 9.85 1.57 -0.72
C ILE A 273 8.55 0.93 -1.20
N LEU A 274 7.94 1.42 -2.28
CA LEU A 274 6.71 0.85 -2.83
C LEU A 274 6.90 -0.58 -3.33
N ASP A 275 8.00 -0.88 -4.01
CA ASP A 275 8.22 -2.20 -4.57
C ASP A 275 8.67 -3.21 -3.50
N ILE A 276 9.59 -2.81 -2.62
CA ILE A 276 10.05 -3.62 -1.48
C ILE A 276 8.88 -3.93 -0.54
N SER A 277 8.02 -2.95 -0.21
CA SER A 277 6.87 -3.21 0.67
C SER A 277 5.93 -4.30 0.13
N LYS A 278 5.66 -4.33 -1.18
CA LYS A 278 4.84 -5.39 -1.78
C LYS A 278 5.46 -6.77 -1.56
N THR A 279 6.79 -6.89 -1.48
CA THR A 279 7.43 -8.18 -1.25
C THR A 279 7.06 -8.81 0.09
N GLN A 280 6.85 -8.00 1.13
CA GLN A 280 6.40 -8.51 2.44
C GLN A 280 4.95 -9.00 2.40
N LEU A 281 4.08 -8.29 1.68
CA LEU A 281 2.69 -8.70 1.45
C LEU A 281 2.63 -10.04 0.70
N TYR A 282 3.38 -10.14 -0.40
CA TYR A 282 3.44 -11.35 -1.21
C TYR A 282 4.11 -12.51 -0.47
N ARG A 283 5.18 -12.27 0.32
CA ARG A 283 5.83 -13.28 1.16
C ARG A 283 4.82 -13.93 2.10
N PHE A 284 4.01 -13.13 2.79
CA PHE A 284 3.02 -13.68 3.69
C PHE A 284 1.97 -14.51 2.96
N HIS A 285 1.48 -14.06 1.81
CA HIS A 285 0.50 -14.85 1.06
C HIS A 285 1.10 -16.14 0.48
N TYR A 286 2.17 -16.02 -0.31
CA TYR A 286 2.72 -17.12 -1.08
C TYR A 286 3.59 -18.07 -0.26
N ASP A 287 4.42 -17.54 0.63
CA ASP A 287 5.38 -18.37 1.38
C ASP A 287 4.80 -18.88 2.71
N PHE A 288 3.83 -18.16 3.31
CA PHE A 288 3.22 -18.58 4.58
C PHE A 288 1.79 -19.12 4.41
N MET A 289 0.86 -18.33 3.86
CA MET A 289 -0.56 -18.73 3.82
C MET A 289 -0.81 -19.90 2.87
N LEU A 290 -0.25 -19.89 1.66
CA LEU A 290 -0.41 -21.00 0.72
C LEU A 290 0.35 -22.25 1.15
N ASP A 291 1.47 -22.13 1.85
CA ASP A 291 2.21 -23.28 2.41
C ASP A 291 1.38 -24.02 3.47
N HIS A 292 0.71 -23.29 4.36
CA HIS A 292 -0.06 -23.89 5.45
C HIS A 292 -1.46 -24.35 5.04
N PHE A 293 -2.14 -23.58 4.17
CA PHE A 293 -3.56 -23.79 3.87
C PHE A 293 -3.82 -24.23 2.42
N GLY A 294 -2.87 -24.03 1.50
CA GLY A 294 -3.01 -24.36 0.08
C GLY A 294 -4.30 -23.80 -0.51
N SER A 295 -5.05 -24.65 -1.22
CA SER A 295 -6.32 -24.29 -1.87
C SER A 295 -7.46 -23.97 -0.89
N ASN A 296 -7.28 -24.19 0.42
CA ASN A 296 -8.29 -23.86 1.43
C ASN A 296 -8.20 -22.40 1.88
N CYS A 297 -7.21 -21.64 1.40
CA CYS A 297 -7.06 -20.23 1.67
C CYS A 297 -7.38 -19.42 0.42
N LYS A 298 -8.24 -18.42 0.59
CA LYS A 298 -8.65 -17.52 -0.48
C LYS A 298 -8.58 -16.07 -0.03
N VAL A 299 -7.93 -15.21 -0.83
CA VAL A 299 -7.94 -13.75 -0.57
C VAL A 299 -9.29 -13.20 -1.01
N LEU A 300 -10.00 -12.52 -0.11
CA LEU A 300 -11.27 -11.84 -0.39
C LEU A 300 -11.04 -10.38 -0.77
N TYR A 301 -10.10 -9.72 -0.10
CA TYR A 301 -9.81 -8.31 -0.25
C TYR A 301 -8.38 -8.00 0.18
N THR A 302 -7.79 -6.98 -0.44
CA THR A 302 -6.52 -6.40 -0.01
C THR A 302 -6.55 -4.89 -0.20
N ASP A 303 -5.92 -4.16 0.71
CA ASP A 303 -5.66 -2.72 0.57
C ASP A 303 -4.31 -2.37 1.20
N THR A 304 -3.32 -2.14 0.34
CA THR A 304 -1.93 -1.75 0.63
C THR A 304 -1.17 -2.74 1.51
N ASP A 305 -1.48 -2.77 2.80
CA ASP A 305 -0.85 -3.52 3.87
C ASP A 305 -1.77 -4.57 4.51
N SER A 306 -3.03 -4.62 4.06
CA SER A 306 -4.04 -5.53 4.58
C SER A 306 -4.39 -6.68 3.63
N LEU A 307 -4.70 -7.83 4.23
CA LEU A 307 -5.21 -9.03 3.56
C LEU A 307 -6.39 -9.58 4.33
N VAL A 308 -7.49 -9.80 3.62
CA VAL A 308 -8.69 -10.44 4.15
C VAL A 308 -8.79 -11.82 3.54
N TYR A 309 -8.89 -12.84 4.39
CA TYR A 309 -8.90 -14.24 3.99
C TYR A 309 -10.21 -14.92 4.35
N GLU A 310 -10.61 -15.84 3.48
CA GLU A 310 -11.48 -16.96 3.79
C GLU A 310 -10.59 -18.22 3.90
N ILE A 311 -10.62 -18.87 5.06
CA ILE A 311 -9.82 -20.08 5.35
C ILE A 311 -10.78 -21.20 5.70
N ARG A 312 -10.68 -22.32 4.99
CA ARG A 312 -11.60 -23.46 5.13
C ARG A 312 -10.93 -24.65 5.81
N ARG A 313 -11.74 -25.50 6.46
CA ARG A 313 -11.38 -26.84 6.99
C ARG A 313 -10.32 -26.90 8.10
N GLN A 314 -9.60 -25.81 8.35
CA GLN A 314 -8.51 -25.78 9.32
C GLN A 314 -8.69 -24.62 10.30
N ASN A 315 -8.43 -24.90 11.58
CA ASN A 315 -8.47 -23.87 12.60
C ASN A 315 -7.24 -22.96 12.49
N VAL A 316 -7.44 -21.77 11.95
CA VAL A 316 -6.38 -20.78 11.77
C VAL A 316 -5.67 -20.42 13.08
N TYR A 317 -6.40 -20.39 14.22
CA TYR A 317 -5.81 -20.03 15.50
C TYR A 317 -4.83 -21.10 16.00
N GLU A 318 -5.08 -22.38 15.75
CA GLU A 318 -4.11 -23.45 16.08
C GLU A 318 -2.83 -23.34 15.24
N VAL A 319 -2.98 -23.01 13.94
CA VAL A 319 -1.83 -22.78 13.05
C VAL A 319 -1.03 -21.55 13.50
N MET A 320 -1.69 -20.48 13.93
CA MET A 320 -1.03 -19.27 14.46
C MET A 320 -0.30 -19.56 15.78
N LYS A 321 -0.89 -20.33 16.70
CA LYS A 321 -0.30 -20.68 18.00
C LYS A 321 0.92 -21.58 17.91
N HIS A 322 1.09 -22.28 16.79
CA HIS A 322 2.22 -23.17 16.61
C HIS A 322 3.55 -22.42 16.80
N LYS A 323 4.50 -23.03 17.53
CA LYS A 323 5.77 -22.38 17.95
C LYS A 323 6.59 -21.81 16.79
N LYS A 324 6.48 -22.42 15.60
CA LYS A 324 7.16 -21.95 14.38
C LYS A 324 6.51 -20.70 13.75
N ASN A 325 5.23 -20.48 14.02
CA ASN A 325 4.38 -19.53 13.29
C ASN A 325 4.06 -18.28 14.12
N ILE A 326 4.01 -18.40 15.44
CA ILE A 326 3.57 -17.30 16.33
C ILE A 326 4.40 -16.03 16.17
N ASN A 327 5.67 -16.15 15.74
CA ASN A 327 6.57 -15.02 15.49
C ASN A 327 6.24 -14.23 14.21
N GLU A 328 5.32 -14.71 13.38
CA GLU A 328 4.80 -13.99 12.21
C GLU A 328 3.65 -13.03 12.58
N PHE A 329 3.12 -13.13 13.81
CA PHE A 329 1.92 -12.43 14.24
C PHE A 329 2.15 -11.49 15.43
N ASP A 330 1.53 -10.33 15.36
CA ASP A 330 1.32 -9.47 16.54
C ASP A 330 0.00 -9.87 17.22
N THR A 331 0.14 -10.57 18.33
CA THR A 331 -0.97 -11.10 19.13
C THR A 331 -1.21 -10.33 20.42
N PHE A 332 -0.51 -9.21 20.62
CA PHE A 332 -0.59 -8.45 21.87
C PHE A 332 -1.96 -7.77 22.08
N ASP A 333 -2.63 -7.40 20.99
CA ASP A 333 -3.92 -6.72 21.02
C ASP A 333 -5.12 -7.68 21.22
N TYR A 334 -4.89 -8.96 21.56
CA TYR A 334 -5.94 -9.89 21.96
C TYR A 334 -6.27 -9.71 23.46
N GLU A 335 -7.52 -9.99 23.84
CA GLU A 335 -7.94 -10.01 25.25
C GLU A 335 -7.30 -11.20 25.99
N GLU A 336 -7.04 -11.04 27.29
CA GLU A 336 -6.41 -12.10 28.13
C GLU A 336 -7.22 -13.39 28.15
N ASP A 337 -8.56 -13.28 28.17
CA ASP A 337 -9.52 -14.37 28.19
C ASP A 337 -10.07 -14.71 26.79
N ASN A 338 -9.34 -14.37 25.72
CA ASN A 338 -9.82 -14.59 24.35
C ASN A 338 -10.20 -16.08 24.10
N PRO A 339 -11.33 -16.34 23.42
CA PRO A 339 -11.89 -17.68 23.27
C PRO A 339 -11.05 -18.64 22.41
N PHE A 340 -10.00 -18.14 21.74
CA PHE A 340 -9.10 -18.94 20.91
C PHE A 340 -7.85 -19.43 21.65
N GLY A 341 -7.61 -18.91 22.87
CA GLY A 341 -6.41 -19.18 23.64
C GLY A 341 -5.14 -18.64 22.99
N MET A 342 -5.21 -17.50 22.32
CA MET A 342 -4.04 -16.83 21.75
C MET A 342 -3.13 -16.29 22.85
N PRO A 343 -1.81 -16.52 22.81
CA PRO A 343 -0.87 -15.93 23.75
C PRO A 343 -0.66 -14.44 23.47
N LEU A 344 -0.54 -13.62 24.52
CA LEU A 344 -0.29 -12.18 24.43
C LEU A 344 1.22 -11.91 24.48
N LEU A 345 1.87 -11.87 23.31
CA LEU A 345 3.32 -11.68 23.21
C LEU A 345 3.70 -10.20 23.21
N GLN A 346 4.12 -9.69 24.37
CA GLN A 346 4.53 -8.29 24.56
C GLN A 346 5.71 -7.88 23.66
N GLU A 347 6.58 -8.82 23.32
CA GLU A 347 7.69 -8.65 22.39
C GLU A 347 7.25 -8.40 20.94
N ASN A 348 6.07 -8.88 20.54
CA ASN A 348 5.53 -8.70 19.20
C ASN A 348 4.69 -7.42 19.04
N SER A 349 4.28 -6.82 20.15
CA SER A 349 3.47 -5.59 20.18
C SER A 349 4.07 -4.49 19.29
N LYS A 350 3.33 -4.10 18.24
CA LYS A 350 3.68 -3.07 17.26
C LYS A 350 5.02 -3.30 16.54
N LYS A 351 5.53 -4.54 16.57
CA LYS A 351 6.78 -4.90 15.89
C LYS A 351 6.57 -4.81 14.39
N ILE A 352 7.48 -4.11 13.72
CA ILE A 352 7.37 -3.79 12.31
C ILE A 352 7.42 -5.07 11.46
N GLY A 353 6.52 -5.17 10.47
CA GLY A 353 6.49 -6.26 9.49
C GLY A 353 5.70 -7.50 9.92
N LEU A 354 5.25 -7.58 11.18
CA LEU A 354 4.39 -8.66 11.65
C LEU A 354 2.93 -8.46 11.25
N MET A 355 2.20 -9.55 11.13
CA MET A 355 0.76 -9.54 10.85
C MET A 355 -0.05 -9.34 12.12
N LYS A 356 -0.79 -8.24 12.17
CA LYS A 356 -1.77 -7.97 13.20
C LYS A 356 -3.14 -8.44 12.75
N ASN A 357 -3.89 -9.10 13.64
CA ASN A 357 -5.33 -9.29 13.42
C ASN A 357 -6.09 -8.00 13.76
N GLU A 358 -6.62 -7.32 12.75
CA GLU A 358 -7.33 -6.04 12.92
C GLU A 358 -8.66 -6.19 13.67
N LEU A 359 -9.17 -7.40 13.83
CA LEU A 359 -10.40 -7.65 14.58
C LEU A 359 -10.13 -8.01 16.04
N SER A 360 -8.87 -8.04 16.48
CA SER A 360 -8.48 -8.28 17.88
C SER A 360 -9.15 -9.53 18.48
N GLY A 361 -9.33 -10.58 17.67
CA GLY A 361 -10.02 -11.80 18.13
C GLY A 361 -11.54 -11.68 18.24
N LYS A 362 -12.19 -10.70 17.63
CA LYS A 362 -13.66 -10.74 17.51
C LYS A 362 -14.06 -11.72 16.42
N ASN A 363 -14.99 -12.61 16.74
CA ASN A 363 -15.54 -13.55 15.75
C ASN A 363 -16.27 -12.79 14.66
N THR A 364 -15.79 -12.98 13.43
CA THR A 364 -16.40 -12.41 12.23
C THR A 364 -17.47 -13.36 11.76
N THR A 365 -18.68 -12.86 11.53
CA THR A 365 -19.80 -13.66 11.03
C THR A 365 -19.92 -13.57 9.52
N ALA A 366 -19.65 -12.39 8.94
CA ALA A 366 -19.71 -12.20 7.50
C ALA A 366 -18.81 -11.06 6.99
N PHE A 367 -18.37 -11.22 5.76
CA PHE A 367 -17.65 -10.24 4.97
C PHE A 367 -18.50 -9.78 3.79
N PHE A 368 -18.63 -8.47 3.60
CA PHE A 368 -19.26 -7.87 2.44
C PHE A 368 -18.34 -6.82 1.82
N ALA A 369 -18.16 -6.86 0.50
CA ALA A 369 -17.46 -5.82 -0.23
C ALA A 369 -18.38 -5.14 -1.26
N ALA A 370 -18.59 -3.84 -1.07
CA ALA A 370 -19.23 -2.99 -2.04
C ALA A 370 -18.18 -2.44 -3.01
N CYS A 371 -18.20 -2.93 -4.26
CA CYS A 371 -17.48 -2.30 -5.37
C CYS A 371 -18.30 -1.12 -5.89
N VAL A 372 -18.17 0.06 -5.29
CA VAL A 372 -18.70 1.27 -5.90
C VAL A 372 -17.71 1.73 -6.96
N VAL A 373 -18.21 2.25 -8.08
CA VAL A 373 -17.46 2.67 -9.28
C VAL A 373 -16.20 3.52 -8.98
N LYS A 374 -16.11 4.13 -7.79
CA LYS A 374 -15.02 4.99 -7.32
C LYS A 374 -14.36 4.60 -5.99
N CYS A 375 -14.85 3.57 -5.29
CA CYS A 375 -14.37 3.14 -3.97
C CYS A 375 -14.69 1.65 -3.75
N THR A 376 -13.72 0.84 -3.35
CA THR A 376 -14.02 -0.41 -2.64
C THR A 376 -14.21 -0.09 -1.17
N ALA A 377 -15.33 -0.53 -0.59
CA ALA A 377 -15.56 -0.50 0.85
C ALA A 377 -15.91 -1.91 1.28
N SER A 378 -15.21 -2.44 2.28
CA SER A 378 -15.61 -3.69 2.93
C SER A 378 -16.15 -3.46 4.33
N ILE A 379 -17.18 -4.22 4.65
CA ILE A 379 -17.88 -4.24 5.93
C ILE A 379 -17.68 -5.64 6.51
N PHE A 380 -17.10 -5.68 7.69
CA PHE A 380 -17.10 -6.85 8.55
C PHE A 380 -18.27 -6.73 9.51
N LYS A 381 -19.09 -7.79 9.60
CA LYS A 381 -20.03 -7.96 10.71
C LYS A 381 -19.39 -8.89 11.74
N THR A 382 -19.37 -8.43 12.99
CA THR A 382 -19.11 -9.25 14.19
C THR A 382 -20.41 -9.34 14.97
N ALA A 383 -20.52 -10.28 15.92
CA ALA A 383 -21.72 -10.46 16.75
C ALA A 383 -22.22 -9.13 17.38
N ASP A 384 -21.30 -8.28 17.86
CA ASP A 384 -21.64 -7.04 18.57
C ASP A 384 -21.43 -5.73 17.80
N SER A 385 -20.92 -5.76 16.55
CA SER A 385 -20.53 -4.53 15.85
C SER A 385 -20.33 -4.69 14.33
N SER A 386 -20.29 -3.57 13.60
CA SER A 386 -19.81 -3.55 12.21
C SER A 386 -18.54 -2.71 12.10
N LYS A 387 -17.45 -3.27 11.58
CA LYS A 387 -16.21 -2.54 11.28
C LYS A 387 -16.12 -2.28 9.77
N ARG A 388 -15.93 -1.01 9.39
CA ARG A 388 -15.67 -0.60 8.00
C ARG A 388 -14.18 -0.43 7.80
N SER A 389 -13.59 -1.10 6.82
CA SER A 389 -12.25 -0.73 6.34
C SER A 389 -12.37 0.46 5.38
N LYS A 390 -11.36 1.34 5.39
CA LYS A 390 -11.41 2.61 4.64
C LYS A 390 -11.39 2.35 3.13
N ALA A 391 -12.15 3.19 2.43
CA ALA A 391 -12.13 3.29 0.98
C ALA A 391 -10.88 4.05 0.51
N SER A 392 -10.26 3.60 -0.59
CA SER A 392 -9.33 4.41 -1.39
C SER A 392 -10.08 5.64 -1.90
N SER A 393 -9.92 6.80 -1.25
CA SER A 393 -10.74 7.97 -1.54
C SER A 393 -10.23 8.69 -2.80
N HIS A 394 -11.09 8.78 -3.81
CA HIS A 394 -11.23 10.00 -4.61
C HIS A 394 -12.70 10.41 -4.54
N ARG A 395 -13.01 11.25 -3.53
CA ARG A 395 -14.33 11.84 -3.20
C ARG A 395 -15.45 10.83 -2.95
N CYS A 396 -15.61 10.42 -1.69
CA CYS A 396 -16.89 9.90 -1.20
C CYS A 396 -17.58 11.03 -0.43
N CYS A 397 -18.46 11.78 -1.09
CA CYS A 397 -19.40 12.64 -0.38
C CYS A 397 -20.39 11.75 0.38
N HIS A 398 -20.75 12.16 1.59
CA HIS A 398 -21.73 11.51 2.45
C HIS A 398 -23.01 11.16 1.70
N VAL A 399 -23.39 9.87 1.74
CA VAL A 399 -24.77 9.45 1.54
C VAL A 399 -25.22 8.80 2.84
N THR A 400 -25.70 9.63 3.76
CA THR A 400 -26.61 9.21 4.82
C THR A 400 -28.01 9.23 4.22
N SER A 401 -28.48 8.11 3.66
CA SER A 401 -29.90 7.97 3.32
C SER A 401 -30.67 7.57 4.58
N ASN A 402 -31.31 8.56 5.19
CA ASN A 402 -32.33 8.38 6.22
C ASN A 402 -33.61 7.86 5.54
N PRO A 403 -34.29 6.81 6.03
CA PRO A 403 -35.53 6.35 5.44
C PRO A 403 -36.69 7.20 5.96
N ARG A 404 -37.17 8.15 5.15
CA ARG A 404 -38.47 8.80 5.38
C ARG A 404 -39.29 8.80 4.10
N THR A 405 -40.29 7.91 4.09
CA THR A 405 -41.65 8.10 3.56
C THR A 405 -41.78 8.97 2.30
N SER A 406 -41.85 8.34 1.12
CA SER A 406 -42.43 8.96 -0.06
C SER A 406 -43.95 8.68 -0.09
N THR A 407 -44.73 9.60 0.45
CA THR A 407 -46.13 9.74 0.04
C THR A 407 -46.14 10.47 -1.31
N ARG A 408 -46.81 9.86 -2.28
CA ARG A 408 -47.24 10.47 -3.54
C ARG A 408 -47.88 11.83 -3.29
N LEU A 409 -47.70 12.77 -4.21
CA LEU A 409 -48.82 13.44 -4.87
C LEU A 409 -48.35 14.14 -6.15
N ARG A 410 -49.19 13.98 -7.17
CA ARG A 410 -49.14 14.63 -8.48
C ARG A 410 -49.56 16.10 -8.35
N GLY A 411 -49.11 16.90 -9.30
CA GLY A 411 -49.53 18.28 -9.56
C GLY A 411 -48.66 18.82 -10.67
#